data_AF-A0A260BKC6-F1
#
_entry.id   AF-A0A260BKC6-F1
#
_cell.length_a   1.000
_cell.length_b   1.000
_cell.length_c   1.000
_cell.angle_alpha   90.00
_cell.angle_beta   90.00
_cell.angle_gamma   90.00
#
_symmetry.space_group_name_H-M   'P 1'
#
loop_
_entity.id
_entity.type
_entity.pdbx_description
1 polymer ?
#
loop_
_entity_poly.entity_id
_entity_poly.type
_entity_poly.pdbx_seq_one_letter_code
_entity_poly.pdbx_strand_id
1 'polypeptide(L)'
;MRGIGVLGLVVVVSALVQALTVVGDPVPTSSVGFAGLVAASAAALVLALWITASTALDVVDGKASGALGRAWRRPRVLVWCVVLTLVAVALAILLPMLPVIVILVALLILPAVVDGHRSPFRAALRTVRRSPGRCALAAVVTILAYILSWVVALLLGFFVTGVVAAFITWLWFGAITSVLLLYWSRLYRRATLP
;
A
#
# COMPACT_ATOMS: atom_id res chain seq x y z
N MET A 1 10.13 11.92 14.28
CA MET A 1 10.95 11.93 13.05
C MET A 1 11.33 10.53 12.54
N ARG A 2 11.72 9.57 13.40
CA ARG A 2 12.22 8.25 12.97
C ARG A 2 11.27 7.41 12.09
N GLY A 3 9.96 7.38 12.38
CA GLY A 3 9.02 6.55 11.60
C GLY A 3 8.66 7.10 10.22
N ILE A 4 8.64 8.44 10.05
CA ILE A 4 8.48 9.06 8.73
C ILE A 4 9.70 8.75 7.86
N GLY A 5 10.90 8.73 8.44
CA GLY A 5 12.12 8.29 7.76
C GLY A 5 12.04 6.84 7.27
N VAL A 6 11.50 5.92 8.08
CA VAL A 6 11.28 4.52 7.65
C VAL A 6 10.29 4.43 6.50
N LEU A 7 9.18 5.15 6.54
CA LEU A 7 8.21 5.18 5.44
C LEU A 7 8.85 5.72 4.15
N GLY A 8 9.58 6.84 4.25
CA GLY A 8 10.31 7.40 3.10
C GLY A 8 11.34 6.42 2.52
N LEU A 9 12.10 5.73 3.38
CA LEU A 9 13.07 4.72 2.96
C LEU A 9 12.40 3.55 2.23
N VAL A 10 11.31 3.01 2.78
CA VAL A 10 10.56 1.91 2.16
C VAL A 10 10.03 2.32 0.78
N VAL A 11 9.51 3.54 0.66
CA VAL A 11 9.01 4.09 -0.60
C VAL A 11 10.13 4.20 -1.65
N VAL A 12 11.28 4.76 -1.28
CA VAL A 12 12.43 4.89 -2.19
C VAL A 12 12.98 3.53 -2.60
N VAL A 13 13.21 2.62 -1.64
CA VAL A 13 13.75 1.28 -1.92
C VAL A 13 12.78 0.47 -2.78
N SER A 14 11.48 0.50 -2.46
CA SER A 14 10.48 -0.17 -3.30
C SER A 14 10.46 0.41 -4.71
N ALA A 15 10.53 1.73 -4.86
CA ALA A 15 10.55 2.37 -6.18
C ALA A 15 11.79 1.97 -6.99
N LEU A 16 12.96 1.89 -6.36
CA LEU A 16 14.19 1.39 -7.00
C LEU A 16 14.03 -0.06 -7.47
N VAL A 17 13.54 -0.96 -6.60
CA VAL A 17 13.35 -2.36 -6.96
C VAL A 17 12.39 -2.50 -8.14
N GLN A 18 11.28 -1.76 -8.13
CA GLN A 18 10.31 -1.80 -9.21
C GLN A 18 10.87 -1.23 -10.52
N ALA A 19 11.68 -0.17 -10.45
CA ALA A 19 12.38 0.37 -11.62
C ALA A 19 13.40 -0.63 -12.19
N LEU A 20 14.09 -1.37 -11.32
CA LEU A 20 15.03 -2.42 -11.75
C LEU A 20 14.33 -3.59 -12.45
N THR A 21 13.09 -3.92 -12.08
CA THR A 21 12.33 -5.00 -12.73
C THR A 21 11.89 -4.70 -14.16
N VAL A 22 12.00 -3.45 -14.60
CA VAL A 22 11.70 -3.04 -15.99
C VAL A 22 12.95 -2.70 -16.80
N VAL A 23 14.15 -2.88 -16.24
CA VAL A 23 15.41 -2.65 -16.98
C VAL A 23 15.49 -3.58 -18.18
N GLY A 24 15.82 -3.01 -19.33
CA GLY A 24 15.90 -3.75 -20.59
C GLY A 24 14.55 -4.02 -21.24
N ASP A 25 13.48 -3.33 -20.78
CA ASP A 25 12.12 -3.40 -21.31
C ASP A 25 11.67 -4.85 -21.59
N PRO A 26 11.57 -5.68 -20.53
CA PRO A 26 11.34 -7.11 -20.69
C PRO A 26 9.99 -7.37 -21.38
N VAL A 27 10.06 -8.03 -22.54
CA VAL A 27 8.86 -8.41 -23.30
C VAL A 27 8.07 -9.45 -22.51
N PRO A 28 6.73 -9.29 -22.35
CA PRO A 28 5.88 -10.29 -21.75
C PRO A 28 5.99 -11.62 -22.50
N THR A 29 6.64 -12.61 -21.88
CA THR A 29 6.89 -13.94 -22.45
C THR A 29 6.59 -15.01 -21.41
N SER A 30 6.33 -16.25 -21.84
CA SER A 30 6.20 -17.40 -20.94
C SER A 30 7.55 -17.91 -20.40
N SER A 31 8.59 -17.07 -20.43
CA SER A 31 9.93 -17.44 -20.00
C SER A 31 10.03 -17.46 -18.47
N VAL A 32 10.88 -18.36 -17.94
CA VAL A 32 11.18 -18.42 -16.50
C VAL A 32 11.77 -17.11 -16.00
N GLY A 33 12.56 -16.42 -16.82
CA GLY A 33 13.14 -15.12 -16.50
C GLY A 33 12.09 -14.04 -16.28
N PHE A 34 11.12 -13.91 -17.20
CA PHE A 34 10.02 -12.96 -17.06
C PHE A 34 9.14 -13.29 -15.85
N ALA A 35 8.80 -14.57 -15.65
CA ALA A 35 8.05 -15.01 -14.48
C ALA A 35 8.77 -14.68 -13.16
N GLY A 36 10.10 -14.83 -13.13
CA GLY A 36 10.94 -14.45 -11.99
C GLY A 36 10.90 -12.95 -11.70
N LEU A 37 10.95 -12.09 -12.72
CA LEU A 37 10.83 -10.64 -12.56
C LEU A 37 9.47 -10.22 -12.02
N VAL A 38 8.38 -10.81 -12.53
CA VAL A 38 7.02 -10.58 -12.03
C VAL A 38 6.90 -11.01 -10.57
N ALA A 39 7.42 -12.18 -10.21
CA ALA A 39 7.41 -12.67 -8.83
C ALA A 39 8.22 -11.76 -7.90
N ALA A 40 9.39 -11.29 -8.33
CA ALA A 40 10.22 -10.37 -7.55
C ALA A 40 9.53 -9.01 -7.34
N SER A 41 8.92 -8.45 -8.40
CA SER A 41 8.13 -7.22 -8.32
C SER A 41 6.95 -7.37 -7.36
N ALA A 42 6.19 -8.47 -7.46
CA ALA A 42 5.06 -8.74 -6.57
C ALA A 42 5.50 -8.90 -5.11
N ALA A 43 6.59 -9.64 -4.86
CA ALA A 43 7.16 -9.81 -3.53
C ALA A 43 7.61 -8.48 -2.93
N ALA A 44 8.31 -7.65 -3.70
CA ALA A 44 8.74 -6.32 -3.27
C ALA A 44 7.56 -5.43 -2.90
N LEU A 45 6.49 -5.45 -3.69
CA LEU A 45 5.27 -4.67 -3.43
C LEU A 45 4.55 -5.13 -2.16
N VAL A 46 4.43 -6.44 -1.96
CA VAL A 46 3.82 -7.02 -0.74
C VAL A 46 4.64 -6.67 0.50
N LEU A 47 5.96 -6.79 0.43
CA LEU A 47 6.85 -6.44 1.54
C LEU A 47 6.79 -4.94 1.85
N ALA A 48 6.80 -4.09 0.83
CA ALA A 48 6.64 -2.65 0.99
C ALA A 48 5.31 -2.30 1.66
N LEU A 49 4.20 -2.88 1.21
CA LEU A 49 2.88 -2.66 1.82
C LEU A 49 2.84 -3.15 3.28
N TRP A 50 3.40 -4.33 3.57
CA TRP A 50 3.45 -4.89 4.92
C TRP A 50 4.20 -4.01 5.90
N ILE A 51 5.39 -3.54 5.51
CA ILE A 51 6.22 -2.65 6.33
C ILE A 51 5.52 -1.29 6.49
N THR A 52 4.97 -0.75 5.40
CA THR A 52 4.29 0.55 5.40
C THR A 52 3.06 0.54 6.32
N ALA A 53 2.19 -0.48 6.20
CA ALA A 53 1.00 -0.61 7.03
C ALA A 53 1.36 -0.79 8.52
N SER A 54 2.36 -1.62 8.81
CA SER A 54 2.84 -1.85 10.18
C SER A 54 3.43 -0.57 10.80
N THR A 55 4.19 0.19 10.00
CA THR A 55 4.86 1.41 10.44
C THR A 55 3.89 2.57 10.57
N ALA A 56 2.88 2.66 9.71
CA ALA A 56 1.90 3.75 9.73
C ALA A 56 1.14 3.80 11.07
N LEU A 57 0.65 2.67 11.57
CA LEU A 57 -0.01 2.64 12.88
C LEU A 57 0.98 2.94 14.02
N ASP A 58 2.19 2.36 13.97
CA ASP A 58 3.23 2.63 14.98
C ASP A 58 3.62 4.12 15.04
N VAL A 59 3.61 4.83 13.90
CA VAL A 59 3.81 6.28 13.82
C VAL A 59 2.67 7.04 14.48
N VAL A 60 1.42 6.62 14.24
CA VAL A 60 0.23 7.23 14.86
C VAL A 60 0.23 7.01 16.37
N ASP A 61 0.67 5.85 16.83
CA ASP A 61 0.78 5.51 18.26
C ASP A 61 2.03 6.12 18.93
N GLY A 62 2.87 6.86 18.20
CA GLY A 62 4.11 7.47 18.72
C GLY A 62 5.24 6.47 19.01
N LYS A 63 5.10 5.20 18.62
CA LYS A 63 6.01 4.09 18.95
C LYS A 63 6.99 3.76 17.82
N ALA A 64 7.35 4.71 16.97
CA ALA A 64 8.06 4.44 15.72
C ALA A 64 9.49 3.85 15.83
N SER A 65 10.12 3.81 17.01
CA SER A 65 11.45 3.19 17.18
C SER A 65 11.39 1.68 16.97
N GLY A 66 12.25 1.10 16.13
CA GLY A 66 12.26 -0.37 15.91
C GLY A 66 11.10 -0.90 15.07
N ALA A 67 10.49 -0.07 14.21
CA ALA A 67 9.34 -0.43 13.37
C ALA A 67 9.58 -1.69 12.51
N LEU A 68 10.77 -1.84 11.92
CA LEU A 68 11.12 -3.03 11.13
C LEU A 68 11.11 -4.32 11.97
N GLY A 69 11.72 -4.30 13.15
CA GLY A 69 11.72 -5.44 14.06
C GLY A 69 10.33 -5.82 14.56
N ARG A 70 9.43 -4.84 14.74
CA ARG A 70 8.03 -5.12 15.09
C ARG A 70 7.19 -5.59 13.91
N ALA A 71 7.41 -5.07 12.71
CA ALA A 71 6.75 -5.58 11.51
C ALA A 71 7.00 -7.09 11.37
N TRP A 72 8.24 -7.52 11.58
CA TRP A 72 8.63 -8.94 11.55
C TRP A 72 7.88 -9.82 12.56
N ARG A 73 7.45 -9.26 13.69
CA ARG A 73 6.65 -9.95 14.72
C ARG A 73 5.15 -10.01 14.38
N ARG A 74 4.73 -9.48 13.23
CA ARG A 74 3.34 -9.41 12.77
C ARG A 74 3.14 -10.18 11.44
N PRO A 75 3.38 -11.51 11.40
CA PRO A 75 3.25 -12.31 10.18
C PRO A 75 1.82 -12.32 9.64
N ARG A 76 0.82 -12.13 10.51
CA ARG A 76 -0.58 -12.01 10.11
C ARG A 76 -0.83 -10.81 9.19
N VAL A 77 -0.14 -9.69 9.38
CA VAL A 77 -0.27 -8.52 8.50
C VAL A 77 0.25 -8.86 7.11
N LEU A 78 1.38 -9.56 7.02
CA LEU A 78 1.94 -10.03 5.76
C LEU A 78 0.96 -10.92 4.99
N VAL A 79 0.30 -11.87 5.66
CA VAL A 79 -0.73 -12.72 5.04
C VAL A 79 -1.87 -11.87 4.45
N TRP A 80 -2.35 -10.87 5.19
CA TRP A 80 -3.37 -9.95 4.66
C TRP A 80 -2.85 -9.15 3.46
N CYS A 81 -1.61 -8.65 3.50
CA CYS A 81 -1.01 -7.96 2.37
C CYS A 81 -0.91 -8.87 1.14
N VAL A 82 -0.51 -10.13 1.29
CA VAL A 82 -0.49 -11.12 0.20
C VAL A 82 -1.88 -11.30 -0.39
N VAL A 83 -2.88 -11.62 0.45
CA VAL A 83 -4.25 -11.87 0.00
C VAL A 83 -4.84 -10.65 -0.70
N LEU A 84 -4.70 -9.46 -0.10
CA LEU A 84 -5.20 -8.22 -0.69
C LEU A 84 -4.50 -7.89 -2.01
N THR A 85 -3.19 -8.07 -2.11
CA THR A 85 -2.47 -7.87 -3.37
C THR A 85 -2.93 -8.84 -4.45
N LEU A 86 -3.09 -10.14 -4.13
CA LEU A 86 -3.58 -11.14 -5.08
C LEU A 86 -4.99 -10.81 -5.58
N VAL A 87 -5.90 -10.42 -4.68
CA VAL A 87 -7.26 -9.99 -5.05
C VAL A 87 -7.21 -8.72 -5.90
N ALA A 88 -6.37 -7.74 -5.54
CA ALA A 88 -6.22 -6.52 -6.32
C ALA A 88 -5.71 -6.82 -7.74
N VAL A 89 -4.72 -7.70 -7.89
CA VAL A 89 -4.22 -8.14 -9.21
C VAL A 89 -5.30 -8.85 -10.01
N ALA A 90 -6.01 -9.80 -9.40
CA ALA A 90 -7.11 -10.51 -10.06
C ALA A 90 -8.20 -9.55 -10.57
N LEU A 91 -8.56 -8.54 -9.75
CA LEU A 91 -9.52 -7.52 -10.15
C LEU A 91 -8.97 -6.57 -11.22
N ALA A 92 -7.68 -6.22 -11.16
CA ALA A 92 -7.03 -5.37 -12.17
C ALA A 92 -7.04 -6.03 -13.56
N ILE A 93 -6.90 -7.36 -13.62
CA ILE A 93 -6.99 -8.14 -14.86
C ILE A 93 -8.39 -8.02 -15.48
N LEU A 94 -9.44 -8.05 -14.66
CA LEU A 94 -10.82 -7.93 -15.13
C LEU A 94 -11.17 -6.52 -15.58
N LEU A 95 -10.79 -5.53 -14.76
CA LEU A 95 -10.98 -4.12 -15.07
C LEU A 95 -9.95 -3.30 -14.28
N PRO A 96 -9.08 -2.51 -14.95
CA PRO A 96 -7.99 -1.80 -14.29
C PRO A 96 -8.39 -0.87 -13.15
N MET A 97 -9.66 -0.47 -13.06
CA MET A 97 -10.20 0.42 -12.02
C MET A 97 -10.70 -0.31 -10.76
N LEU A 98 -10.99 -1.61 -10.82
CA LEU A 98 -11.50 -2.37 -9.68
C LEU A 98 -10.57 -2.46 -8.46
N PRO A 99 -9.22 -2.38 -8.57
CA PRO A 99 -8.33 -2.39 -7.41
C PRO A 99 -8.64 -1.31 -6.37
N VAL A 100 -9.30 -0.20 -6.74
CA VAL A 100 -9.73 0.84 -5.78
C VAL A 100 -10.58 0.28 -4.63
N ILE A 101 -11.40 -0.75 -4.92
CA ILE A 101 -12.25 -1.41 -3.92
C ILE A 101 -11.37 -2.11 -2.88
N VAL A 102 -10.34 -2.84 -3.34
CA VAL A 102 -9.41 -3.57 -2.48
C VAL A 102 -8.54 -2.60 -1.69
N ILE A 103 -8.12 -1.48 -2.29
CA ILE A 103 -7.38 -0.43 -1.61
C ILE A 103 -8.21 0.17 -0.46
N LEU A 104 -9.48 0.49 -0.69
CA LEU A 104 -10.37 0.99 0.37
C LEU A 104 -10.53 -0.03 1.50
N VAL A 105 -10.76 -1.30 1.16
CA VAL A 105 -10.86 -2.38 2.14
C VAL A 105 -9.55 -2.51 2.93
N ALA A 106 -8.41 -2.54 2.24
CA ALA A 106 -7.08 -2.65 2.83
C ALA A 106 -6.81 -1.50 3.82
N LEU A 107 -7.03 -0.25 3.40
CA LEU A 107 -6.82 0.93 4.23
C LEU A 107 -7.72 0.94 5.48
N LEU A 108 -8.92 0.38 5.38
CA LEU A 108 -9.86 0.27 6.49
C LEU A 108 -9.49 -0.85 7.47
N ILE A 109 -9.05 -2.03 6.98
CA ILE A 109 -8.82 -3.21 7.82
C ILE A 109 -7.39 -3.34 8.33
N LEU A 110 -6.38 -2.91 7.56
CA LEU A 110 -4.97 -3.11 7.91
C LEU A 110 -4.59 -2.49 9.25
N PRO A 111 -5.06 -1.28 9.65
CA PRO A 111 -4.79 -0.77 10.99
C PRO A 111 -5.27 -1.72 12.09
N ALA A 112 -6.46 -2.31 11.95
CA ALA A 112 -6.99 -3.27 12.92
C ALA A 112 -6.22 -4.60 12.92
N VAL A 113 -5.74 -5.06 11.76
CA VAL A 113 -4.88 -6.25 11.65
C VAL A 113 -3.55 -6.01 12.36
N VAL A 114 -2.95 -4.83 12.16
CA VAL A 114 -1.69 -4.43 12.82
C VAL A 114 -1.86 -4.34 14.33
N ASP A 115 -3.03 -3.88 14.78
CA ASP A 115 -3.43 -3.84 16.20
C ASP A 115 -3.79 -5.22 16.79
N GLY A 116 -3.67 -6.29 16.01
CA GLY A 116 -3.87 -7.66 16.49
C GLY A 116 -5.33 -8.08 16.67
N HIS A 117 -6.31 -7.32 16.17
CA HIS A 117 -7.72 -7.68 16.33
C HIS A 117 -8.03 -9.04 15.67
N ARG A 118 -8.73 -9.92 16.40
CA ARG A 118 -9.15 -11.24 15.85
C ARG A 118 -10.06 -11.08 14.64
N SER A 119 -10.99 -10.12 14.66
CA SER A 119 -11.92 -9.81 13.57
C SER A 119 -11.71 -8.40 13.01
N PRO A 120 -10.81 -8.21 12.03
CA PRO A 120 -10.45 -6.88 11.53
C PRO A 120 -11.64 -6.17 10.87
N PHE A 121 -12.53 -6.90 10.18
CA PHE A 121 -13.76 -6.33 9.60
C PHE A 121 -14.72 -5.76 10.65
N ARG A 122 -14.85 -6.39 11.82
CA ARG A 122 -15.69 -5.85 12.90
C ARG A 122 -15.08 -4.58 13.49
N ALA A 123 -13.75 -4.50 13.58
CA ALA A 123 -13.08 -3.28 14.00
C ALA A 123 -13.25 -2.15 12.97
N ALA A 124 -13.07 -2.45 11.69
CA ALA A 124 -13.34 -1.55 10.57
C ALA A 124 -14.79 -1.01 10.59
N LEU A 125 -15.78 -1.88 10.78
CA LEU A 125 -17.18 -1.47 10.86
C LEU A 125 -17.46 -0.56 12.07
N ARG A 126 -16.81 -0.81 13.21
CA ARG A 126 -16.89 0.09 14.37
C ARG A 126 -16.30 1.48 14.05
N THR A 127 -15.19 1.54 13.31
CA THR A 127 -14.61 2.80 12.84
C THR A 127 -15.58 3.56 11.95
N VAL A 128 -16.23 2.89 11.00
CA VAL A 128 -17.26 3.49 10.12
C VAL A 128 -18.46 4.00 10.92
N ARG A 129 -18.98 3.19 11.85
CA ARG A 129 -20.15 3.56 12.67
C ARG A 129 -19.87 4.75 13.60
N ARG A 130 -18.67 4.86 14.16
CA ARG A 130 -18.28 5.97 15.04
C ARG A 130 -17.99 7.27 14.28
N SER A 131 -17.65 7.21 13.00
CA SER A 131 -17.27 8.40 12.23
C SER A 131 -17.60 8.26 10.74
N PRO A 132 -18.89 8.13 10.37
CA PRO A 132 -19.30 7.83 9.00
C PRO A 132 -18.89 8.94 8.02
N GLY A 133 -19.09 10.21 8.38
CA GLY A 133 -18.71 11.34 7.52
C GLY A 133 -17.20 11.43 7.27
N ARG A 134 -16.37 11.15 8.28
CA ARG A 134 -14.91 11.11 8.11
C ARG A 134 -14.46 9.92 7.27
N CYS A 135 -15.11 8.76 7.43
CA CYS A 135 -14.83 7.59 6.59
C CYS A 135 -15.26 7.83 5.13
N ALA A 136 -16.40 8.49 4.91
CA ALA A 136 -16.86 8.87 3.57
C ALA A 136 -15.86 9.84 2.90
N LEU A 137 -15.44 10.88 3.62
CA LEU A 137 -14.41 11.79 3.11
C LEU A 137 -13.08 11.08 2.85
N ALA A 138 -12.65 10.19 3.75
CA ALA A 138 -11.46 9.36 3.57
C ALA A 138 -11.54 8.51 2.29
N ALA A 139 -12.71 7.91 2.03
CA ALA A 139 -12.96 7.11 0.85
C ALA A 139 -12.92 7.97 -0.42
N VAL A 140 -13.56 9.14 -0.43
CA VAL A 140 -13.50 10.10 -1.55
C VAL A 140 -12.06 10.52 -1.84
N VAL A 141 -11.30 10.92 -0.82
CA VAL A 141 -9.89 11.29 -0.96
C VAL A 141 -9.07 10.12 -1.51
N THR A 142 -9.33 8.89 -1.05
CA THR A 142 -8.65 7.68 -1.56
C THR A 142 -8.95 7.44 -3.04
N ILE A 143 -10.21 7.58 -3.45
CA ILE A 143 -10.64 7.41 -4.84
C ILE A 143 -10.01 8.47 -5.73
N LEU A 144 -10.03 9.74 -5.31
CA LEU A 144 -9.40 10.83 -6.06
C LEU A 144 -7.89 10.65 -6.17
N ALA A 145 -7.21 10.24 -5.09
CA ALA A 145 -5.78 9.94 -5.11
C ALA A 145 -5.46 8.77 -6.05
N TYR A 146 -6.32 7.75 -6.12
CA TYR A 146 -6.18 6.64 -7.04
C TYR A 146 -6.32 7.07 -8.51
N ILE A 147 -7.36 7.84 -8.84
CA ILE A 147 -7.56 8.40 -10.18
C ILE A 147 -6.38 9.28 -10.58
N LEU A 148 -5.93 10.16 -9.68
CA LEU A 148 -4.76 11.00 -9.91
C LEU A 148 -3.49 10.17 -10.15
N SER A 149 -3.32 9.07 -9.41
CA SER A 149 -2.15 8.18 -9.59
C SER A 149 -2.16 7.51 -10.96
N TRP A 150 -3.32 7.14 -11.49
CA TRP A 150 -3.45 6.68 -12.87
C TRP A 150 -3.08 7.76 -13.88
N VAL A 151 -3.57 8.99 -13.70
CA VAL A 151 -3.21 10.13 -14.58
C VAL A 151 -1.70 10.34 -14.59
N VAL A 152 -1.06 10.38 -13.41
CA VAL A 152 0.40 10.53 -13.28
C VAL A 152 1.13 9.38 -13.96
N ALA A 153 0.71 8.14 -13.74
CA ALA A 153 1.31 6.96 -14.37
C ALA A 153 1.21 7.00 -15.90
N LEU A 154 0.06 7.42 -16.44
CA LEU A 154 -0.15 7.57 -17.88
C LEU A 154 0.72 8.68 -18.47
N LEU A 155 0.79 9.84 -17.81
CA LEU A 155 1.64 10.94 -18.25
C LEU A 155 3.12 10.53 -18.26
N LEU A 156 3.59 9.86 -17.21
CA LEU A 156 4.97 9.37 -17.14
C LEU A 156 5.24 8.30 -18.20
N GLY A 157 4.29 7.38 -18.39
CA GLY A 157 4.36 6.35 -19.42
C GLY A 157 4.35 6.90 -20.84
N PHE A 158 3.69 8.04 -21.08
CA PHE A 158 3.61 8.67 -22.40
C PHE A 158 4.79 9.61 -22.69
N PHE A 159 5.20 10.43 -21.73
CA PHE A 159 6.18 11.50 -21.94
C PHE A 159 7.61 11.16 -21.52
N VAL A 160 7.82 10.27 -20.55
CA VAL A 160 9.15 9.98 -19.99
C VAL A 160 9.63 8.58 -20.41
N THR A 161 8.79 7.56 -20.29
CA THR A 161 9.07 6.15 -20.61
C THR A 161 10.26 5.51 -19.85
N GLY A 162 10.37 4.19 -19.93
CA GLY A 162 11.49 3.41 -19.40
C GLY A 162 11.66 3.44 -17.88
N VAL A 163 12.90 3.17 -17.43
CA VAL A 163 13.27 2.99 -16.02
C VAL A 163 12.98 4.23 -15.17
N VAL A 164 13.20 5.43 -15.71
CA VAL A 164 12.97 6.69 -15.01
C VAL A 164 11.48 6.90 -14.75
N ALA A 165 10.63 6.67 -15.76
CA ALA A 165 9.18 6.74 -15.60
C ALA A 165 8.68 5.73 -14.55
N ALA A 166 9.19 4.49 -14.58
CA ALA A 166 8.86 3.48 -13.58
C ALA A 166 9.26 3.93 -12.17
N PHE A 167 10.49 4.40 -11.97
CA PHE A 167 10.96 4.88 -10.67
C PHE A 167 10.05 5.98 -10.10
N ILE A 168 9.75 7.02 -10.90
CA ILE A 168 8.90 8.14 -10.45
C ILE A 168 7.47 7.66 -10.18
N THR A 169 6.93 6.77 -11.01
CA THR A 169 5.60 6.20 -10.83
C THR A 169 5.51 5.46 -9.49
N TRP A 170 6.45 4.57 -9.20
CA TRP A 170 6.45 3.80 -7.96
C TRP A 170 6.76 4.65 -6.73
N LEU A 171 7.58 5.68 -6.87
CA LEU A 171 7.82 6.67 -5.82
C LEU A 171 6.51 7.41 -5.46
N TRP A 172 5.75 7.83 -6.46
CA TRP A 172 4.45 8.47 -6.29
C TRP A 172 3.45 7.54 -5.59
N PHE A 173 3.27 6.31 -6.10
CA PHE A 173 2.35 5.33 -5.50
C PHE A 173 2.72 5.00 -4.06
N GLY A 174 4.00 4.82 -3.75
CA GLY A 174 4.47 4.55 -2.40
C GLY A 174 4.20 5.72 -1.44
N ALA A 175 4.44 6.96 -1.89
CA ALA A 175 4.17 8.15 -1.10
C ALA A 175 2.69 8.32 -0.79
N ILE A 176 1.82 8.20 -1.79
CA ILE A 176 0.36 8.27 -1.63
C ILE A 176 -0.13 7.16 -0.68
N THR A 177 0.33 5.93 -0.89
CA THR A 177 -0.05 4.79 -0.04
C THR A 177 0.35 5.03 1.42
N SER A 178 1.54 5.57 1.66
CA SER A 178 2.02 5.90 3.01
C SER A 178 1.16 6.98 3.68
N VAL A 179 0.83 8.05 2.95
CA VAL A 179 -0.02 9.14 3.46
C VAL A 179 -1.43 8.65 3.77
N LEU A 180 -2.03 7.86 2.87
CA LEU A 180 -3.35 7.28 3.07
C LEU A 180 -3.35 6.33 4.28
N LEU A 181 -2.36 5.43 4.40
CA LEU A 181 -2.26 4.53 5.56
C LEU A 181 -2.12 5.29 6.87
N LEU A 182 -1.34 6.37 6.91
CA LEU A 182 -1.25 7.24 8.09
C LEU A 182 -2.62 7.88 8.41
N TYR A 183 -3.31 8.41 7.40
CA TYR A 183 -4.61 9.05 7.57
C TYR A 183 -5.67 8.06 8.10
N TRP A 184 -5.79 6.89 7.47
CA TRP A 184 -6.71 5.85 7.89
C TRP A 184 -6.36 5.25 9.25
N SER A 185 -5.07 5.11 9.58
CA SER A 185 -4.61 4.68 10.91
C SER A 185 -4.99 5.69 12.00
N ARG A 186 -4.90 7.01 11.72
CA ARG A 186 -5.38 8.06 12.64
C ARG A 186 -6.88 7.98 12.86
N LEU A 187 -7.65 7.75 11.80
CA LEU A 187 -9.10 7.61 11.89
C LEU A 187 -9.49 6.37 12.72
N TYR A 188 -8.82 5.24 12.45
CA TYR A 188 -8.95 4.01 13.23
C TYR A 188 -8.65 4.25 14.72
N ARG A 189 -7.56 4.95 15.05
CA ARG A 189 -7.23 5.22 16.45
C ARG A 189 -8.22 6.11 17.16
N ARG A 190 -8.64 7.22 16.52
CA ARG A 190 -9.69 8.10 17.06
C ARG A 190 -10.99 7.36 17.32
N ALA A 191 -11.30 6.35 16.50
CA ALA A 191 -12.48 5.52 16.68
C ALA A 191 -12.30 4.35 17.65
N THR A 192 -11.10 4.07 18.16
CA THR A 192 -10.84 2.95 19.08
C THR A 192 -10.33 3.37 20.46
N LEU A 193 -9.81 4.60 20.59
CA LEU A 193 -9.55 5.21 21.89
C LEU A 193 -10.89 5.39 22.65
N PRO A 194 -10.90 5.12 23.97
CA PRO A 194 -12.05 5.38 24.83
C PRO A 194 -12.36 6.87 24.96
#